data_AF-A0A1W9U858-F1
#
_entry.id   AF-A0A1W9U858-F1
#
_cell.length_a   1.000
_cell.length_b   1.000
_cell.length_c   1.000
_cell.angle_alpha   90.00
_cell.angle_beta   90.00
_cell.angle_gamma   90.00
#
_symmetry.space_group_name_H-M   'P 1'
#
loop_
_entity.id
_entity.type
_entity.pdbx_description
1 polymer ?
#
loop_
_entity_poly.entity_id
_entity_poly.type
_entity_poly.pdbx_seq_one_letter_code
_entity_poly.pdbx_strand_id
1 'polypeptide(L)'
;LTGVGPVRHGLRDFVSKAPGAYRPTLGMFSVTAGEHGLPAYRGRRQAPTLGQILTTAGRRSFTLRVPGDFPPSMVNGGVLAGLGMPDIAGSFGTSAFYTTEQSRVKGQIKLLRREANGGLRGELEGPVHTTAPLYLPPVSQGGLEVGQWTGWLPATFSLPDGASVEGIYRLKLLRRDGETVELYRTSIQCAPHAPLYPLTSPPDLAPRLAGALGPFATLGQPADQSGLQNGLISAETFLESAYQAWDEQAILTRHLLAGEEWDLFIAHYFAIDVAQHAFWRAMDSAHPAHDPDQAARFGDEIARAYRWVDQQVGDLVQLAGDAVTVIVLSDHGGTPVNRWFYLNSWLREHGYLYEHKGRARRGSRSATGPAPRLRPGPGRGLGPRARQTRGRMQSQLVVRRPRRAIPPPRHPRHPAHGRAGPPPRQSVR
;
A
#
# COMPACT_ATOMS: atom_id res chain seq x y z
N LEU A 1 -2.03 -17.07 4.98
CA LEU A 1 -3.14 -17.83 5.63
C LEU A 1 -2.59 -18.92 6.56
N THR A 2 -2.93 -18.92 7.86
CA THR A 2 -2.37 -19.87 8.85
C THR A 2 -3.42 -20.58 9.74
N GLY A 3 -4.68 -20.14 9.73
CA GLY A 3 -5.75 -20.72 10.56
C GLY A 3 -5.65 -20.46 12.07
N VAL A 4 -4.68 -19.65 12.53
CA VAL A 4 -4.51 -19.32 13.95
C VAL A 4 -4.76 -17.85 14.23
N GLY A 5 -5.20 -17.53 15.46
CA GLY A 5 -5.42 -16.15 15.89
C GLY A 5 -4.13 -15.30 15.93
N PRO A 6 -4.24 -13.95 15.97
CA PRO A 6 -3.11 -13.01 15.77
C PRO A 6 -1.90 -13.24 16.68
N VAL A 7 -2.14 -13.67 17.93
CA VAL A 7 -1.06 -13.93 18.90
C VAL A 7 -0.18 -15.10 18.44
N ARG A 8 -0.79 -16.24 18.05
CA ARG A 8 -0.06 -17.41 17.53
C ARG A 8 0.45 -17.17 16.11
N HIS A 9 -0.26 -16.34 15.33
CA HIS A 9 0.17 -15.96 13.99
C HIS A 9 1.48 -15.15 14.04
N GLY A 10 1.69 -14.33 15.08
CA GLY A 10 2.82 -13.40 15.20
C GLY A 10 2.60 -12.06 14.50
N LEU A 11 1.57 -11.94 13.66
CA LEU A 11 1.14 -10.70 13.03
C LEU A 11 -0.07 -10.13 13.80
N ARG A 12 0.12 -8.98 14.43
CA ARG A 12 -0.92 -8.32 15.24
C ARG A 12 -1.54 -7.10 14.55
N ASP A 13 -0.76 -6.45 13.70
CA ASP A 13 -1.11 -5.21 13.00
C ASP A 13 -0.08 -4.97 11.89
N PHE A 14 -0.39 -4.09 10.93
CA PHE A 14 0.53 -3.59 9.91
C PHE A 14 1.55 -2.61 10.49
N VAL A 15 1.16 -1.86 11.53
CA VAL A 15 2.02 -0.90 12.25
C VAL A 15 2.12 -1.30 13.72
N SER A 16 3.35 -1.30 14.25
CA SER A 16 3.60 -1.58 15.66
C SER A 16 4.36 -0.43 16.32
N LYS A 17 4.58 -0.52 17.64
CA LYS A 17 5.43 0.42 18.39
C LYS A 17 6.81 -0.19 18.57
N ALA A 18 7.84 0.63 18.36
CA ALA A 18 9.20 0.20 18.63
C ALA A 18 9.37 -0.18 20.12
N PRO A 19 10.07 -1.28 20.46
CA PRO A 19 10.27 -1.67 21.85
C PRO A 19 10.84 -0.53 22.69
N GLY A 20 10.22 -0.24 23.85
CA GLY A 20 10.64 0.82 24.75
C GLY A 20 10.47 2.25 24.19
N ALA A 21 9.80 2.43 23.06
CA ALA A 21 9.58 3.74 22.46
C ALA A 21 8.16 3.87 21.90
N TYR A 22 7.71 5.11 21.72
CA TYR A 22 6.40 5.38 21.14
C TYR A 22 6.44 5.59 19.62
N ARG A 23 7.60 5.37 18.99
CA ARG A 23 7.79 5.52 17.56
C ARG A 23 7.15 4.36 16.80
N PRO A 24 6.42 4.60 15.70
CA PRO A 24 5.91 3.52 14.86
C PRO A 24 7.05 2.71 14.24
N THR A 25 6.78 1.43 14.00
CA THR A 25 7.62 0.50 13.25
C THR A 25 6.72 -0.41 12.43
N LEU A 26 7.29 -1.15 11.50
CA LEU A 26 6.54 -2.12 10.70
C LEU A 26 6.05 -3.26 11.61
N GLY A 27 4.79 -3.63 11.47
CA GLY A 27 4.17 -4.71 12.22
C GLY A 27 4.34 -6.07 11.55
N MET A 28 4.40 -6.11 10.21
CA MET A 28 4.57 -7.35 9.45
C MET A 28 6.00 -7.90 9.48
N PHE A 29 7.00 -7.03 9.52
CA PHE A 29 8.41 -7.39 9.33
C PHE A 29 9.31 -6.80 10.42
N SER A 30 10.43 -7.48 10.70
CA SER A 30 11.62 -6.81 11.20
C SER A 30 12.51 -6.44 10.02
N VAL A 31 13.10 -5.24 10.07
CA VAL A 31 14.02 -4.75 9.04
C VAL A 31 15.39 -4.60 9.67
N THR A 32 16.39 -5.23 9.06
CA THR A 32 17.81 -5.11 9.41
C THR A 32 18.59 -4.53 8.24
N ALA A 33 19.83 -4.11 8.47
CA ALA A 33 20.75 -3.84 7.37
C ALA A 33 21.12 -5.17 6.70
N GLY A 34 20.89 -5.27 5.41
CA GLY A 34 21.37 -6.34 4.54
C GLY A 34 22.64 -5.93 3.80
N GLU A 35 22.95 -6.68 2.75
CA GLU A 35 24.11 -6.44 1.89
C GLU A 35 24.01 -5.06 1.20
N HIS A 36 25.16 -4.43 0.94
CA HIS A 36 25.26 -3.15 0.24
C HIS A 36 24.49 -1.98 0.89
N GLY A 37 24.07 -2.12 2.16
CA GLY A 37 23.24 -1.12 2.85
C GLY A 37 21.76 -1.18 2.50
N LEU A 38 21.32 -2.20 1.76
CA LEU A 38 19.91 -2.47 1.46
C LEU A 38 19.17 -2.99 2.69
N PRO A 39 17.85 -2.74 2.82
CA PRO A 39 17.05 -3.35 3.88
C PRO A 39 16.86 -4.86 3.65
N ALA A 40 17.13 -5.64 4.69
CA ALA A 40 16.75 -7.05 4.73
C ALA A 40 15.47 -7.22 5.56
N TYR A 41 14.48 -7.90 4.99
CA TYR A 41 13.17 -8.09 5.63
C TYR A 41 13.03 -9.51 6.15
N ARG A 42 12.57 -9.64 7.39
CA ARG A 42 12.19 -10.92 7.98
C ARG A 42 10.74 -10.87 8.44
N GLY A 43 9.93 -11.81 7.95
CA GLY A 43 8.55 -12.02 8.36
C GLY A 43 8.43 -12.23 9.86
N ARG A 44 7.44 -11.59 10.50
CA ARG A 44 7.08 -11.85 11.90
C ARG A 44 6.05 -12.98 12.05
N ARG A 45 5.59 -13.56 10.94
CA ARG A 45 4.73 -14.75 10.96
C ARG A 45 5.47 -15.91 11.65
N GLN A 46 4.81 -16.55 12.61
CA GLN A 46 5.37 -17.66 13.39
C GLN A 46 4.74 -19.01 13.07
N ALA A 47 3.47 -19.01 12.66
CA ALA A 47 2.75 -20.22 12.30
C ALA A 47 2.99 -20.61 10.82
N PRO A 48 3.03 -21.92 10.49
CA PRO A 48 3.12 -22.37 9.12
C PRO A 48 1.91 -21.89 8.30
N THR A 49 2.14 -21.53 7.04
CA THR A 49 1.05 -21.20 6.12
C THR A 49 0.34 -22.47 5.66
N LEU A 50 -0.89 -22.32 5.14
CA LEU A 50 -1.62 -23.42 4.50
C LEU A 50 -0.79 -24.08 3.39
N GLY A 51 -0.09 -23.30 2.56
CA GLY A 51 0.81 -23.82 1.53
C GLY A 51 1.99 -24.63 2.10
N GLN A 52 2.56 -24.21 3.23
CA GLN A 52 3.62 -24.99 3.91
C GLN A 52 3.08 -26.31 4.48
N ILE A 53 1.87 -26.31 5.05
CA ILE A 53 1.22 -27.53 5.55
C ILE A 53 0.97 -28.51 4.38
N LEU A 54 0.45 -28.02 3.26
CA LEU A 54 0.23 -28.81 2.05
C LEU A 54 1.54 -29.36 1.47
N THR A 55 2.60 -28.56 1.48
CA THR A 55 3.93 -28.99 1.07
C THR A 55 4.42 -30.19 1.87
N THR A 56 4.24 -30.17 3.20
CA THR A 56 4.58 -31.32 4.07
C THR A 56 3.74 -32.57 3.73
N ALA A 57 2.52 -32.39 3.23
CA ALA A 57 1.66 -33.48 2.76
C ALA A 57 1.94 -33.92 1.30
N GLY A 58 2.99 -33.41 0.66
CA GLY A 58 3.33 -33.72 -0.74
C GLY A 58 2.40 -33.07 -1.77
N ARG A 59 1.58 -32.10 -1.34
CA ARG A 59 0.61 -31.40 -2.19
C ARG A 59 1.21 -30.14 -2.78
N ARG A 60 0.80 -29.80 -4.00
CA ARG A 60 1.28 -28.65 -4.76
C ARG A 60 0.29 -27.49 -4.61
N SER A 61 0.78 -26.31 -4.25
CA SER A 61 -0.06 -25.15 -4.00
C SER A 61 0.48 -23.85 -4.61
N PHE A 62 -0.43 -23.02 -5.11
CA PHE A 62 -0.12 -21.66 -5.55
C PHE A 62 -0.84 -20.61 -4.71
N THR A 63 -0.13 -19.55 -4.32
CA THR A 63 -0.71 -18.43 -3.58
C THR A 63 -0.24 -17.11 -4.17
N LEU A 64 -1.18 -16.34 -4.70
CA LEU A 64 -0.90 -15.10 -5.42
C LEU A 64 -1.47 -13.91 -4.67
N ARG A 65 -0.58 -12.96 -4.35
CA ARG A 65 -0.91 -11.64 -3.80
C ARG A 65 -1.65 -11.63 -2.46
N VAL A 66 -1.63 -12.74 -1.73
CA VAL A 66 -2.23 -12.79 -0.40
C VAL A 66 -1.49 -11.85 0.56
N PRO A 67 -2.21 -11.02 1.36
CA PRO A 67 -1.59 -10.09 2.29
C PRO A 67 -0.67 -10.79 3.29
N GLY A 68 0.52 -10.23 3.51
CA GLY A 68 1.49 -10.75 4.49
C GLY A 68 2.30 -11.96 4.01
N ASP A 69 2.19 -12.34 2.73
CA ASP A 69 3.04 -13.39 2.14
C ASP A 69 4.42 -12.90 1.71
N PHE A 70 4.78 -11.63 1.92
CA PHE A 70 6.17 -11.19 1.85
C PHE A 70 6.89 -11.43 3.19
N PRO A 71 8.17 -11.82 3.22
CA PRO A 71 8.85 -12.57 2.17
C PRO A 71 8.12 -13.91 1.89
N PRO A 72 8.10 -14.37 0.62
CA PRO A 72 7.39 -15.58 0.20
C PRO A 72 7.93 -16.81 0.92
N SER A 73 7.02 -17.66 1.41
CA SER A 73 7.39 -18.95 2.00
C SER A 73 7.71 -19.96 0.92
N MET A 74 8.72 -20.80 1.20
CA MET A 74 9.00 -21.97 0.36
C MET A 74 7.86 -22.98 0.48
N VAL A 75 7.33 -23.38 -0.67
CA VAL A 75 6.25 -24.37 -0.81
C VAL A 75 6.54 -25.27 -2.03
N ASN A 76 5.94 -26.45 -2.07
CA ASN A 76 5.77 -27.21 -3.30
C ASN A 76 4.71 -26.49 -4.16
N GLY A 77 5.11 -25.92 -5.31
CA GLY A 77 4.28 -25.02 -6.11
C GLY A 77 4.87 -23.60 -6.17
N GLY A 78 4.06 -22.58 -5.91
CA GLY A 78 4.47 -21.19 -6.10
C GLY A 78 3.82 -20.16 -5.17
N VAL A 79 4.57 -19.17 -4.71
CA VAL A 79 4.06 -17.99 -4.00
C VAL A 79 4.49 -16.75 -4.74
N LEU A 80 3.55 -15.86 -5.05
CA LEU A 80 3.81 -14.49 -5.50
C LEU A 80 3.46 -13.52 -4.39
N ALA A 81 4.46 -12.81 -3.87
CA ALA A 81 4.33 -11.95 -2.70
C ALA A 81 3.25 -10.87 -2.89
N GLY A 82 2.38 -10.73 -1.88
CA GLY A 82 1.34 -9.72 -1.80
C GLY A 82 1.75 -8.49 -1.00
N LEU A 83 0.78 -7.91 -0.29
CA LEU A 83 0.96 -6.72 0.54
C LEU A 83 2.17 -6.88 1.47
N GLY A 84 3.05 -5.88 1.43
CA GLY A 84 4.31 -5.85 2.15
C GLY A 84 5.55 -6.02 1.28
N MET A 85 5.42 -6.44 0.01
CA MET A 85 6.51 -6.39 -0.96
C MET A 85 6.95 -4.92 -1.18
N PRO A 86 8.23 -4.58 -0.93
CA PRO A 86 8.74 -3.22 -1.06
C PRO A 86 8.99 -2.80 -2.52
N ASP A 87 9.10 -1.49 -2.72
CA ASP A 87 9.66 -0.90 -3.95
C ASP A 87 11.20 -0.97 -3.95
N ILE A 88 11.84 -0.55 -5.03
CA ILE A 88 13.30 -0.67 -5.18
C ILE A 88 14.08 0.05 -4.06
N ALA A 89 13.53 1.12 -3.50
CA ALA A 89 14.14 1.89 -2.42
C ALA A 89 13.91 1.26 -1.03
N GLY A 90 13.21 0.13 -0.95
CA GLY A 90 12.83 -0.49 0.33
C GLY A 90 11.65 0.20 1.01
N SER A 91 10.91 1.03 0.28
CA SER A 91 9.70 1.70 0.75
C SER A 91 8.46 0.89 0.32
N PHE A 92 7.26 1.37 0.63
CA PHE A 92 6.00 0.66 0.33
C PHE A 92 5.14 1.45 -0.65
N GLY A 93 5.75 1.86 -1.77
CA GLY A 93 5.06 2.56 -2.85
C GLY A 93 5.28 4.07 -2.85
N THR A 94 6.53 4.52 -2.94
CA THR A 94 6.81 5.96 -3.10
C THR A 94 6.74 6.38 -4.57
N SER A 95 5.68 7.08 -4.96
CA SER A 95 5.57 7.77 -6.25
C SER A 95 6.31 9.11 -6.27
N ALA A 96 6.42 9.71 -7.46
CA ALA A 96 7.01 11.03 -7.64
C ALA A 96 6.23 11.85 -8.68
N PHE A 97 6.22 13.15 -8.48
CA PHE A 97 5.68 14.13 -9.41
C PHE A 97 6.82 15.00 -9.92
N TYR A 98 6.79 15.29 -11.21
CA TYR A 98 7.85 15.98 -11.91
C TYR A 98 7.26 17.22 -12.59
N THR A 99 7.96 18.35 -12.51
CA THR A 99 7.52 19.58 -13.17
C THR A 99 8.67 20.45 -13.63
N THR A 100 8.46 21.25 -14.67
CA THR A 100 9.42 22.29 -15.11
C THR A 100 9.39 23.55 -14.24
N GLU A 101 8.38 23.71 -13.38
CA GLU A 101 8.25 24.88 -12.50
C GLU A 101 8.86 24.67 -11.11
N GLN A 102 9.30 25.76 -10.46
CA GLN A 102 9.71 25.70 -9.06
C GLN A 102 8.49 25.41 -8.17
N SER A 103 8.44 24.21 -7.59
CA SER A 103 7.39 23.87 -6.64
C SER A 103 7.76 24.22 -5.19
N ARG A 104 6.78 24.73 -4.44
CA ARG A 104 6.89 25.00 -3.00
C ARG A 104 6.53 23.79 -2.12
N VAL A 105 6.04 22.69 -2.71
CA VAL A 105 5.58 21.50 -1.97
C VAL A 105 6.74 20.52 -1.74
N LYS A 106 7.03 20.23 -0.47
CA LYS A 106 8.21 19.43 -0.08
C LYS A 106 7.96 17.91 -0.13
N GLY A 107 8.80 17.21 -0.89
CA GLY A 107 9.19 15.82 -0.59
C GLY A 107 8.84 14.75 -1.63
N GLN A 108 8.05 15.07 -2.65
CA GLN A 108 7.74 14.16 -3.77
C GLN A 108 7.74 14.87 -5.14
N ILE A 109 8.06 16.17 -5.16
CA ILE A 109 8.11 16.97 -6.38
C ILE A 109 9.57 17.16 -6.81
N LYS A 110 9.84 16.83 -8.06
CA LYS A 110 11.14 16.89 -8.71
C LYS A 110 11.10 17.85 -9.90
N LEU A 111 12.24 18.47 -10.19
CA LEU A 111 12.36 19.37 -11.33
C LEU A 111 12.72 18.60 -12.60
N LEU A 112 12.04 18.95 -13.70
CA LEU A 112 12.41 18.58 -15.07
C LEU A 112 13.15 19.73 -15.73
N ARG A 113 14.13 19.40 -16.55
CA ARG A 113 14.82 20.34 -17.43
C ARG A 113 14.43 20.04 -18.87
N ARG A 114 14.13 21.09 -19.63
CA ARG A 114 13.90 20.98 -21.07
C ARG A 114 15.25 20.89 -21.78
N GLU A 115 15.32 20.00 -22.76
CA GLU A 115 16.45 19.90 -23.68
C GLU A 115 16.17 20.67 -24.97
N ALA A 116 17.24 21.01 -25.71
CA ALA A 116 17.14 21.77 -26.96
C ALA A 116 16.29 21.07 -28.04
N ASN A 117 16.24 19.74 -28.01
CA ASN A 117 15.40 18.93 -28.90
C ASN A 117 13.92 18.88 -28.48
N GLY A 118 13.53 19.55 -27.38
CA GLY A 118 12.17 19.52 -26.83
C GLY A 118 11.88 18.34 -25.90
N GLY A 119 12.86 17.49 -25.62
CA GLY A 119 12.81 16.43 -24.62
C GLY A 119 12.88 16.96 -23.19
N LEU A 120 12.61 16.09 -22.23
CA LEU A 120 12.58 16.41 -20.80
C LEU A 120 13.53 15.48 -20.06
N ARG A 121 14.46 16.06 -19.30
CA ARG A 121 15.41 15.35 -18.45
C ARG A 121 15.09 15.56 -16.98
N GLY A 122 15.18 14.48 -16.21
CA GLY A 122 15.07 14.49 -14.75
C GLY A 122 15.97 13.43 -14.12
N GLU A 123 15.67 13.13 -12.86
CA GLU A 123 16.41 12.13 -12.09
C GLU A 123 15.45 11.20 -11.34
N LEU A 124 15.75 9.90 -11.40
CA LEU A 124 15.10 8.84 -10.65
C LEU A 124 15.85 8.60 -9.34
N GLU A 125 15.12 8.43 -8.24
CA GLU A 125 15.67 7.99 -6.96
C GLU A 125 15.66 6.46 -6.87
N GLY A 126 16.81 5.89 -6.53
CA GLY A 126 16.99 4.46 -6.36
C GLY A 126 17.32 4.03 -4.92
N PRO A 127 17.69 2.77 -4.72
CA PRO A 127 18.11 2.24 -3.43
C PRO A 127 19.39 2.91 -2.94
N VAL A 128 19.61 2.92 -1.61
CA VAL A 128 20.87 3.39 -0.98
C VAL A 128 21.32 4.77 -1.50
N HIS A 129 20.37 5.68 -1.75
CA HIS A 129 20.62 7.04 -2.29
C HIS A 129 21.27 7.09 -3.68
N THR A 130 21.21 6.00 -4.44
CA THR A 130 21.58 5.98 -5.85
C THR A 130 20.58 6.78 -6.70
N THR A 131 21.02 7.19 -7.88
CA THR A 131 20.17 7.88 -8.84
C THR A 131 20.38 7.33 -10.24
N ALA A 132 19.38 7.50 -11.10
CA ALA A 132 19.43 7.14 -12.52
C ALA A 132 18.82 8.26 -13.37
N PRO A 133 19.28 8.48 -14.61
CA PRO A 133 18.71 9.50 -15.47
C PRO A 133 17.27 9.16 -15.86
N LEU A 134 16.39 10.16 -15.81
CA LEU A 134 15.08 10.10 -16.45
C LEU A 134 15.14 10.92 -17.74
N TYR A 135 14.68 10.34 -18.84
CA TYR A 135 14.50 11.06 -20.11
C TYR A 135 13.14 10.73 -20.72
N LEU A 136 12.40 11.76 -21.09
CA LEU A 136 11.18 11.66 -21.87
C LEU A 136 11.39 12.38 -23.21
N PRO A 137 11.35 11.69 -24.37
CA PRO A 137 11.55 12.34 -25.66
C PRO A 137 10.43 13.34 -25.98
N PRO A 138 10.64 14.25 -26.95
CA PRO A 138 9.55 15.07 -27.48
C PRO A 138 8.48 14.19 -28.13
N VAL A 139 7.23 14.67 -28.19
CA VAL A 139 6.09 13.94 -28.78
C VAL A 139 6.40 13.48 -30.22
N SER A 140 7.06 14.33 -31.00
CA SER A 140 7.48 14.03 -32.37
C SER A 140 8.48 12.87 -32.51
N GLN A 141 9.07 12.41 -31.41
CA GLN A 141 10.03 11.29 -31.37
C GLN A 141 9.54 10.17 -30.43
N GLY A 142 8.22 9.97 -30.33
CA GLY A 142 7.63 8.92 -29.49
C GLY A 142 7.52 9.29 -28.02
N GLY A 143 7.56 10.59 -27.68
CA GLY A 143 7.22 11.10 -26.36
C GLY A 143 5.73 10.97 -26.03
N LEU A 144 5.38 11.23 -24.78
CA LEU A 144 4.00 11.16 -24.30
C LEU A 144 3.17 12.40 -24.68
N GLU A 145 1.93 12.17 -25.12
CA GLU A 145 0.89 13.20 -25.14
C GLU A 145 0.20 13.33 -23.77
N VAL A 146 -0.48 14.46 -23.55
CA VAL A 146 -1.19 14.71 -22.28
C VAL A 146 -2.26 13.65 -22.06
N GLY A 147 -2.29 13.06 -20.87
CA GLY A 147 -3.19 11.96 -20.51
C GLY A 147 -2.63 10.56 -20.78
N GLN A 148 -1.56 10.43 -21.59
CA GLN A 148 -1.01 9.13 -21.94
C GLN A 148 -0.09 8.56 -20.86
N TRP A 149 -0.11 7.23 -20.75
CA TRP A 149 0.83 6.44 -19.96
C TRP A 149 1.91 5.80 -20.84
N THR A 150 3.11 5.64 -20.30
CA THR A 150 4.06 4.67 -20.88
C THR A 150 3.67 3.24 -20.51
N GLY A 151 4.22 2.27 -21.25
CA GLY A 151 4.42 0.93 -20.70
C GLY A 151 5.40 0.92 -19.52
N TRP A 152 5.77 -0.26 -19.04
CA TRP A 152 6.81 -0.40 -18.02
C TRP A 152 8.17 0.02 -18.62
N LEU A 153 8.77 1.05 -18.05
CA LEU A 153 10.11 1.53 -18.38
C LEU A 153 11.12 0.94 -17.38
N PRO A 154 12.29 0.46 -17.85
CA PRO A 154 13.36 0.03 -16.97
C PRO A 154 14.12 1.21 -16.38
N ALA A 155 14.71 1.02 -15.20
CA ALA A 155 15.68 1.89 -14.58
C ALA A 155 16.79 1.05 -13.92
N THR A 156 18.04 1.31 -14.30
CA THR A 156 19.20 0.64 -13.72
C THR A 156 19.91 1.57 -12.75
N PHE A 157 20.20 1.06 -11.55
CA PHE A 157 20.92 1.79 -10.51
C PHE A 157 22.22 1.06 -10.16
N SER A 158 23.33 1.78 -10.15
CA SER A 158 24.63 1.26 -9.72
C SER A 158 24.78 1.44 -8.20
N LEU A 159 24.91 0.33 -7.49
CA LEU A 159 25.14 0.29 -6.05
C LEU A 159 26.59 0.72 -5.72
N PRO A 160 26.87 1.13 -4.46
CA PRO A 160 28.19 1.64 -4.07
C PRO A 160 29.37 0.67 -4.26
N ASP A 161 29.08 -0.63 -4.36
CA ASP A 161 30.06 -1.71 -4.54
C ASP A 161 30.22 -2.14 -6.01
N GLY A 162 29.51 -1.49 -6.93
CA GLY A 162 29.55 -1.77 -8.38
C GLY A 162 28.48 -2.74 -8.88
N ALA A 163 27.71 -3.38 -8.00
CA ALA A 163 26.56 -4.17 -8.41
C ALA A 163 25.49 -3.28 -9.07
N SER A 164 24.72 -3.83 -10.02
CA SER A 164 23.61 -3.13 -10.65
C SER A 164 22.29 -3.77 -10.28
N VAL A 165 21.28 -2.94 -9.99
CA VAL A 165 19.92 -3.38 -9.70
C VAL A 165 18.96 -2.72 -10.66
N GLU A 166 17.95 -3.46 -11.09
CA GLU A 166 16.97 -3.00 -12.06
C GLU A 166 15.59 -2.85 -11.41
N GLY A 167 14.93 -1.73 -11.72
CA GLY A 167 13.55 -1.48 -11.37
C GLY A 167 12.72 -1.13 -12.58
N ILE A 168 11.40 -1.17 -12.41
CA ILE A 168 10.42 -0.80 -13.43
C ILE A 168 9.48 0.29 -12.91
N TYR A 169 9.07 1.19 -13.78
CA TYR A 169 8.13 2.26 -13.46
C TYR A 169 7.31 2.67 -14.68
N ARG A 170 6.21 3.38 -14.45
CA ARG A 170 5.43 4.05 -15.51
C ARG A 170 5.44 5.54 -15.31
N LEU A 171 5.25 6.26 -16.42
CA LEU A 171 5.04 7.69 -16.44
C LEU A 171 3.65 8.01 -16.99
N LYS A 172 3.01 9.05 -16.47
CA LYS A 172 1.84 9.69 -17.09
C LYS A 172 2.12 11.17 -17.28
N LEU A 173 1.97 11.66 -18.51
CA LEU A 173 2.02 13.11 -18.74
C LEU A 173 0.68 13.72 -18.32
N LEU A 174 0.69 14.52 -17.25
CA LEU A 174 -0.53 15.10 -16.66
C LEU A 174 -0.88 16.45 -17.28
N ARG A 175 0.13 17.28 -17.56
CA ARG A 175 -0.06 18.62 -18.12
C ARG A 175 1.10 18.98 -19.03
N ARG A 176 0.78 19.63 -20.15
CA ARG A 176 1.75 20.32 -21.01
C ARG A 176 1.08 21.57 -21.57
N ASP A 177 1.50 22.72 -21.07
CA ASP A 177 0.98 24.04 -21.46
C ASP A 177 2.15 25.03 -21.51
N GLY A 178 2.50 25.44 -22.73
CA GLY A 178 3.67 26.28 -22.99
C GLY A 178 4.92 25.75 -22.28
N GLU A 179 5.40 26.53 -21.30
CA GLU A 179 6.58 26.23 -20.50
C GLU A 179 6.36 25.23 -19.37
N THR A 180 5.11 24.98 -18.97
CA THR A 180 4.83 24.03 -17.88
C THR A 180 4.63 22.61 -18.38
N VAL A 181 5.34 21.69 -17.75
CA VAL A 181 5.09 20.25 -17.84
C VAL A 181 4.81 19.72 -16.44
N GLU A 182 3.88 18.78 -16.33
CA GLU A 182 3.63 17.99 -15.14
C GLU A 182 3.59 16.52 -15.51
N LEU A 183 4.40 15.71 -14.84
CA LEU A 183 4.61 14.30 -15.16
C LEU A 183 4.52 13.50 -13.85
N TYR A 184 3.64 12.52 -13.82
CA TYR A 184 3.55 11.57 -12.72
C TYR A 184 4.41 10.36 -13.02
N ARG A 185 5.09 9.84 -11.99
CA ARG A 185 5.83 8.58 -12.01
C ARG A 185 5.28 7.68 -10.91
N THR A 186 4.93 6.45 -11.27
CA THR A 186 4.61 5.40 -10.28
C THR A 186 5.79 5.16 -9.34
N SER A 187 5.59 4.35 -8.32
CA SER A 187 6.73 3.78 -7.59
C SER A 187 7.65 3.02 -8.52
N ILE A 188 8.96 3.09 -8.28
CA ILE A 188 9.93 2.24 -9.00
C ILE A 188 9.95 0.89 -8.31
N GLN A 189 9.34 -0.10 -8.93
CA GLN A 189 9.17 -1.43 -8.38
C GLN A 189 10.36 -2.31 -8.77
N CYS A 190 10.60 -3.42 -8.08
CA CYS A 190 11.64 -4.36 -8.49
C CYS A 190 11.32 -4.92 -9.88
N ALA A 191 12.31 -5.03 -10.76
CA ALA A 191 12.12 -5.67 -12.05
C ALA A 191 11.81 -7.17 -11.85
N PRO A 192 10.75 -7.73 -12.46
CA PRO A 192 10.31 -9.09 -12.17
C PRO A 192 11.26 -10.19 -12.67
N HIS A 193 12.10 -9.92 -13.69
CA HIS A 193 13.11 -10.86 -14.17
C HIS A 193 14.36 -10.96 -13.29
N ALA A 194 14.60 -9.95 -12.44
CA ALA A 194 15.73 -9.91 -11.53
C ALA A 194 15.37 -9.09 -10.28
N PRO A 195 14.41 -9.56 -9.47
CA PRO A 195 13.85 -8.75 -8.41
C PRO A 195 14.86 -8.57 -7.26
N LEU A 196 15.10 -7.31 -6.87
CA LEU A 196 16.01 -6.96 -5.77
C LEU A 196 15.63 -7.59 -4.43
N TYR A 197 14.33 -7.72 -4.17
CA TYR A 197 13.81 -8.39 -2.98
C TYR A 197 13.04 -9.66 -3.39
N PRO A 198 12.92 -10.68 -2.51
CA PRO A 198 12.24 -11.93 -2.82
C PRO A 198 10.76 -11.73 -3.21
N LEU A 199 10.49 -11.70 -4.52
CA LEU A 199 9.15 -11.51 -5.06
C LEU A 199 8.36 -12.83 -5.13
N THR A 200 9.03 -13.93 -5.45
CA THR A 200 8.42 -15.25 -5.55
C THR A 200 9.19 -16.31 -4.78
N SER A 201 8.49 -17.40 -4.45
CA SER A 201 9.10 -18.68 -4.13
C SER A 201 8.43 -19.77 -4.99
N PRO A 202 9.16 -20.54 -5.81
CA PRO A 202 10.61 -20.47 -5.98
C PRO A 202 11.07 -19.16 -6.65
N PRO A 203 12.36 -18.77 -6.52
CA PRO A 203 12.84 -17.47 -7.01
C PRO A 203 12.76 -17.31 -8.54
N ASP A 204 12.79 -18.41 -9.31
CA ASP A 204 12.73 -18.41 -10.77
C ASP A 204 11.30 -18.23 -11.33
N LEU A 205 10.27 -18.31 -10.48
CA LEU A 205 8.88 -18.14 -10.91
C LEU A 205 8.63 -16.73 -11.48
N ALA A 206 9.11 -15.66 -10.83
CA ALA A 206 8.95 -14.30 -11.35
C ALA A 206 9.66 -14.08 -12.70
N PRO A 207 10.93 -14.50 -12.90
CA PRO A 207 11.57 -14.49 -14.21
C PRO A 207 10.83 -15.26 -15.29
N ARG A 208 10.30 -16.44 -14.98
CA ARG A 208 9.49 -17.22 -15.94
C ARG A 208 8.23 -16.47 -16.37
N LEU A 209 7.52 -15.88 -15.40
CA LEU A 209 6.32 -15.08 -15.67
C LEU A 209 6.66 -13.82 -16.49
N ALA A 210 7.75 -13.14 -16.17
CA ALA A 210 8.22 -11.97 -16.92
C ALA A 210 8.60 -12.34 -18.36
N GLY A 211 9.23 -13.50 -18.57
CA GLY A 211 9.56 -14.00 -19.90
C GLY A 211 8.33 -14.36 -20.75
N ALA A 212 7.27 -14.88 -20.11
CA ALA A 212 6.04 -15.27 -20.80
C ALA A 212 5.07 -14.11 -21.06
N LEU A 213 4.98 -13.16 -20.12
CA LEU A 213 3.93 -12.13 -20.09
C LEU A 213 4.46 -10.70 -20.24
N GLY A 214 5.78 -10.52 -20.22
CA GLY A 214 6.42 -9.21 -20.10
C GLY A 214 6.46 -8.70 -18.66
N PRO A 215 6.98 -7.47 -18.45
CA PRO A 215 7.04 -6.86 -17.12
C PRO A 215 5.64 -6.63 -16.54
N PHE A 216 5.51 -6.84 -15.23
CA PHE A 216 4.27 -6.68 -14.47
C PHE A 216 4.55 -5.97 -13.14
N ALA A 217 3.55 -5.30 -12.57
CA ALA A 217 3.64 -4.66 -11.26
C ALA A 217 4.13 -5.65 -10.20
N THR A 218 5.17 -5.35 -9.43
CA THR A 218 5.73 -6.22 -8.38
C THR A 218 5.38 -5.77 -6.96
N LEU A 219 4.98 -4.50 -6.76
CA LEU A 219 4.58 -3.95 -5.48
C LEU A 219 3.37 -4.69 -4.89
N GLY A 220 3.35 -4.88 -3.57
CA GLY A 220 2.31 -5.68 -2.90
C GLY A 220 0.88 -5.12 -3.00
N GLN A 221 0.75 -3.81 -3.24
CA GLN A 221 -0.51 -3.13 -3.55
C GLN A 221 -0.20 -2.02 -4.57
N PRO A 222 -0.36 -2.29 -5.87
CA PRO A 222 0.04 -1.36 -6.93
C PRO A 222 -0.99 -0.26 -7.19
N ALA A 223 -1.38 0.49 -6.15
CA ALA A 223 -2.27 1.64 -6.24
C ALA A 223 -1.76 2.79 -5.36
N ASP A 224 -1.53 3.97 -5.93
CA ASP A 224 -0.97 5.12 -5.21
C ASP A 224 -2.02 5.87 -4.39
N GLN A 225 -2.51 5.19 -3.35
CA GLN A 225 -3.53 5.72 -2.45
C GLN A 225 -3.02 6.95 -1.68
N SER A 226 -1.72 6.97 -1.37
CA SER A 226 -1.07 8.13 -0.76
C SER A 226 -1.06 9.32 -1.72
N GLY A 227 -0.75 9.10 -2.99
CA GLY A 227 -0.81 10.13 -4.03
C GLY A 227 -2.21 10.72 -4.17
N LEU A 228 -3.23 9.85 -4.25
CA LEU A 228 -4.64 10.30 -4.30
C LEU A 228 -5.03 11.12 -3.07
N GLN A 229 -4.76 10.62 -1.86
CA GLN A 229 -5.11 11.29 -0.60
C GLN A 229 -4.40 12.64 -0.43
N ASN A 230 -3.17 12.76 -0.93
CA ASN A 230 -2.40 14.00 -0.89
C ASN A 230 -2.73 14.98 -2.02
N GLY A 231 -3.59 14.59 -2.97
CA GLY A 231 -3.91 15.37 -4.16
C GLY A 231 -2.75 15.48 -5.14
N LEU A 232 -1.83 14.50 -5.13
CA LEU A 232 -0.71 14.41 -6.08
C LEU A 232 -1.18 13.98 -7.47
N ILE A 233 -2.20 13.14 -7.51
CA ILE A 233 -2.83 12.62 -8.73
C ILE A 233 -4.35 12.75 -8.63
N SER A 234 -5.01 12.86 -9.78
CA SER A 234 -6.48 12.84 -9.84
C SER A 234 -7.01 11.43 -9.55
N ALA A 235 -8.31 11.35 -9.23
CA ALA A 235 -9.01 10.08 -9.09
C ALA A 235 -8.96 9.24 -10.37
N GLU A 236 -9.05 9.85 -11.56
CA GLU A 236 -8.90 9.16 -12.85
C GLU A 236 -7.52 8.54 -12.99
N THR A 237 -6.47 9.33 -12.75
CA THR A 237 -5.08 8.86 -12.86
C THR A 237 -4.82 7.71 -11.88
N PHE A 238 -5.38 7.80 -10.67
CA PHE A 238 -5.33 6.72 -9.70
C PHE A 238 -6.01 5.45 -10.22
N LEU A 239 -7.26 5.56 -10.71
CA LEU A 239 -8.05 4.43 -11.19
C LEU A 239 -7.43 3.77 -12.42
N GLU A 240 -6.95 4.55 -13.39
CA GLU A 240 -6.26 4.02 -14.56
C GLU A 240 -5.05 3.17 -14.15
N SER A 241 -4.20 3.67 -13.25
CA SER A 241 -3.05 2.91 -12.77
C SER A 241 -3.45 1.67 -11.97
N ALA A 242 -4.53 1.75 -11.18
CA ALA A 242 -5.01 0.65 -10.36
C ALA A 242 -5.56 -0.49 -11.24
N TYR A 243 -6.47 -0.19 -12.17
CA TYR A 243 -7.03 -1.20 -13.09
C TYR A 243 -5.96 -1.80 -13.99
N GLN A 244 -5.01 -1.01 -14.51
CA GLN A 244 -3.87 -1.57 -15.25
C GLN A 244 -3.12 -2.65 -14.45
N ALA A 245 -2.85 -2.41 -13.17
CA ALA A 245 -2.13 -3.36 -12.34
C ALA A 245 -2.99 -4.57 -11.92
N TRP A 246 -4.30 -4.39 -11.76
CA TRP A 246 -5.23 -5.49 -11.50
C TRP A 246 -5.44 -6.38 -12.72
N ASP A 247 -5.49 -5.80 -13.92
CA ASP A 247 -5.57 -6.53 -15.18
C ASP A 247 -4.30 -7.37 -15.40
N GLU A 248 -3.12 -6.80 -15.14
CA GLU A 248 -1.84 -7.55 -15.13
C GLU A 248 -1.87 -8.73 -14.15
N GLN A 249 -2.39 -8.50 -12.94
CA GLN A 249 -2.55 -9.57 -11.95
C GLN A 249 -3.51 -10.65 -12.45
N ALA A 250 -4.62 -10.30 -13.08
CA ALA A 250 -5.59 -11.26 -13.60
C ALA A 250 -4.99 -12.10 -14.73
N ILE A 251 -4.22 -11.50 -15.63
CA ILE A 251 -3.50 -12.21 -16.71
C ILE A 251 -2.52 -13.23 -16.11
N LEU A 252 -1.70 -12.81 -15.14
CA LEU A 252 -0.75 -13.68 -14.44
C LEU A 252 -1.46 -14.84 -13.72
N THR A 253 -2.58 -14.54 -13.07
CA THR A 253 -3.39 -15.53 -12.34
C THR A 253 -3.91 -16.61 -13.28
N ARG A 254 -4.52 -16.22 -14.41
CA ARG A 254 -5.01 -17.17 -15.42
C ARG A 254 -3.89 -17.98 -16.06
N HIS A 255 -2.74 -17.35 -16.33
CA HIS A 255 -1.57 -18.03 -16.89
C HIS A 255 -1.09 -19.17 -15.97
N LEU A 256 -0.97 -18.91 -14.67
CA LEU A 256 -0.57 -19.94 -13.70
C LEU A 256 -1.65 -20.99 -13.47
N LEU A 257 -2.92 -20.59 -13.40
CA LEU A 257 -4.03 -21.53 -13.19
C LEU A 257 -4.14 -22.54 -14.34
N ALA A 258 -3.91 -22.09 -15.58
CA ALA A 258 -3.96 -22.92 -16.79
C ALA A 258 -2.69 -23.75 -17.03
N GLY A 259 -1.52 -23.21 -16.67
CA GLY A 259 -0.22 -23.75 -17.09
C GLY A 259 0.49 -24.62 -16.06
N GLU A 260 0.02 -24.64 -14.82
CA GLU A 260 0.66 -25.39 -13.72
C GLU A 260 -0.28 -26.44 -13.15
N GLU A 261 0.29 -27.55 -12.68
CA GLU A 261 -0.43 -28.54 -11.88
C GLU A 261 -0.55 -28.05 -10.42
N TRP A 262 -1.73 -28.22 -9.80
CA TRP A 262 -1.97 -27.78 -8.43
C TRP A 262 -3.06 -28.60 -7.71
N ASP A 263 -2.91 -28.77 -6.40
CA ASP A 263 -3.96 -29.29 -5.49
C ASP A 263 -4.72 -28.14 -4.81
N LEU A 264 -4.10 -26.95 -4.67
CA LEU A 264 -4.71 -25.73 -4.15
C LEU A 264 -4.20 -24.51 -4.91
N PHE A 265 -5.12 -23.65 -5.35
CA PHE A 265 -4.80 -22.36 -5.95
C PHE A 265 -5.53 -21.24 -5.22
N ILE A 266 -4.79 -20.20 -4.77
CA ILE A 266 -5.34 -19.04 -4.09
C ILE A 266 -4.93 -17.77 -4.84
N ALA A 267 -5.91 -16.98 -5.27
CA ALA A 267 -5.71 -15.65 -5.83
C ALA A 267 -6.45 -14.60 -4.98
N HIS A 268 -5.76 -13.53 -4.61
CA HIS A 268 -6.33 -12.43 -3.81
C HIS A 268 -6.35 -11.12 -4.60
N TYR A 269 -7.53 -10.51 -4.77
CA TYR A 269 -7.70 -9.24 -5.50
C TYR A 269 -8.02 -8.07 -4.57
N PHE A 270 -7.19 -7.02 -4.62
CA PHE A 270 -7.35 -5.81 -3.79
C PHE A 270 -8.39 -4.80 -4.32
N ALA A 271 -8.97 -5.04 -5.50
CA ALA A 271 -9.76 -4.04 -6.23
C ALA A 271 -10.89 -3.41 -5.39
N ILE A 272 -11.68 -4.26 -4.71
CA ILE A 272 -12.83 -3.82 -3.91
C ILE A 272 -12.36 -3.02 -2.68
N ASP A 273 -11.38 -3.51 -1.93
CA ASP A 273 -10.84 -2.83 -0.74
C ASP A 273 -10.29 -1.44 -1.09
N VAL A 274 -9.52 -1.36 -2.17
CA VAL A 274 -8.92 -0.11 -2.66
C VAL A 274 -10.01 0.88 -3.10
N ALA A 275 -11.02 0.41 -3.84
CA ALA A 275 -12.14 1.24 -4.29
C ALA A 275 -12.98 1.74 -3.10
N GLN A 276 -13.27 0.88 -2.12
CA GLN A 276 -13.97 1.26 -0.89
C GLN A 276 -13.21 2.36 -0.13
N HIS A 277 -11.91 2.17 0.10
CA HIS A 277 -11.10 3.17 0.79
C HIS A 277 -11.04 4.52 0.06
N ALA A 278 -11.01 4.52 -1.27
CA ALA A 278 -10.86 5.74 -2.06
C ALA A 278 -12.19 6.47 -2.33
N PHE A 279 -13.29 5.73 -2.51
CA PHE A 279 -14.52 6.25 -3.12
C PHE A 279 -15.79 6.07 -2.27
N TRP A 280 -15.70 5.56 -1.03
CA TRP A 280 -16.90 5.45 -0.16
C TRP A 280 -17.65 6.77 -0.02
N ARG A 281 -16.91 7.87 0.17
CA ARG A 281 -17.48 9.23 0.29
C ARG A 281 -18.22 9.71 -0.97
N ALA A 282 -17.89 9.17 -2.14
CA ALA A 282 -18.57 9.50 -3.39
C ALA A 282 -19.89 8.74 -3.53
N MET A 283 -19.95 7.51 -3.00
CA MET A 283 -21.16 6.67 -3.00
C MET A 283 -22.16 7.07 -1.90
N ASP A 284 -21.69 7.36 -0.68
CA ASP A 284 -22.54 7.61 0.49
C ASP A 284 -22.85 9.10 0.68
N SER A 285 -24.09 9.50 0.38
CA SER A 285 -24.56 10.89 0.53
C SER A 285 -24.62 11.37 1.99
N ALA A 286 -24.64 10.46 2.96
CA ALA A 286 -24.61 10.81 4.38
C ALA A 286 -23.18 10.99 4.92
N HIS A 287 -22.15 10.68 4.13
CA HIS A 287 -20.77 10.80 4.55
C HIS A 287 -20.40 12.28 4.78
N PRO A 288 -19.72 12.64 5.90
CA PRO A 288 -19.39 14.05 6.20
C PRO A 288 -18.50 14.75 5.17
N ALA A 289 -17.76 13.98 4.39
CA ALA A 289 -16.93 14.47 3.29
C ALA A 289 -17.51 14.14 1.89
N HIS A 290 -18.83 13.96 1.79
CA HIS A 290 -19.53 13.77 0.53
C HIS A 290 -19.41 15.04 -0.33
N ASP A 291 -19.23 14.84 -1.63
CA ASP A 291 -19.10 15.88 -2.63
C ASP A 291 -19.95 15.46 -3.85
N PRO A 292 -21.00 16.20 -4.22
CA PRO A 292 -21.88 15.85 -5.33
C PRO A 292 -21.17 15.72 -6.69
N ASP A 293 -20.14 16.51 -6.95
CA ASP A 293 -19.40 16.45 -8.23
C ASP A 293 -18.54 15.18 -8.28
N GLN A 294 -17.94 14.80 -7.14
CA GLN A 294 -17.25 13.52 -7.02
C GLN A 294 -18.22 12.33 -7.09
N ALA A 295 -19.42 12.47 -6.50
CA ALA A 295 -20.46 11.45 -6.54
C ALA A 295 -20.96 11.19 -7.97
N ALA A 296 -21.18 12.24 -8.75
CA ALA A 296 -21.59 12.13 -10.15
C ALA A 296 -20.55 11.39 -11.01
N ARG A 297 -19.26 11.51 -10.67
CA ARG A 297 -18.16 10.90 -11.45
C ARG A 297 -17.76 9.52 -10.96
N PHE A 298 -17.79 9.28 -9.66
CA PHE A 298 -17.19 8.11 -9.02
C PHE A 298 -18.10 7.38 -8.03
N GLY A 299 -19.37 7.78 -7.90
CA GLY A 299 -20.32 7.15 -6.99
C GLY A 299 -20.55 5.65 -7.27
N ASP A 300 -20.36 5.23 -8.53
CA ASP A 300 -20.47 3.83 -8.96
C ASP A 300 -19.14 3.06 -8.89
N GLU A 301 -18.02 3.68 -8.52
CA GLU A 301 -16.70 3.05 -8.61
C GLU A 301 -16.57 1.80 -7.72
N ILE A 302 -17.22 1.79 -6.55
CA ILE A 302 -17.25 0.58 -5.70
C ILE A 302 -17.98 -0.56 -6.42
N ALA A 303 -19.14 -0.29 -7.02
CA ALA A 303 -19.89 -1.29 -7.76
C ALA A 303 -19.15 -1.75 -9.03
N ARG A 304 -18.43 -0.84 -9.70
CA ARG A 304 -17.54 -1.17 -10.81
C ARG A 304 -16.43 -2.14 -10.38
N ALA A 305 -15.79 -1.91 -9.24
CA ALA A 305 -14.78 -2.83 -8.71
C ALA A 305 -15.38 -4.22 -8.41
N TYR A 306 -16.60 -4.29 -7.87
CA TYR A 306 -17.32 -5.57 -7.71
C TYR A 306 -17.55 -6.27 -9.06
N ARG A 307 -18.07 -5.56 -10.08
CA ARG A 307 -18.29 -6.13 -11.41
C ARG A 307 -16.98 -6.61 -12.07
N TRP A 308 -15.89 -5.87 -11.88
CA TRP A 308 -14.58 -6.29 -12.37
C TRP A 308 -14.09 -7.58 -11.69
N VAL A 309 -14.23 -7.69 -10.36
CA VAL A 309 -13.86 -8.91 -9.62
C VAL A 309 -14.77 -10.08 -10.00
N ASP A 310 -16.08 -9.84 -10.16
CA ASP A 310 -17.05 -10.85 -10.61
C ASP A 310 -16.66 -11.47 -11.95
N GLN A 311 -16.25 -10.65 -12.91
CA GLN A 311 -15.70 -11.14 -14.19
C GLN A 311 -14.46 -12.03 -13.97
N GLN A 312 -13.53 -11.63 -13.08
CA GLN A 312 -12.35 -12.45 -12.82
C GLN A 312 -12.71 -13.78 -12.16
N VAL A 313 -13.68 -13.78 -11.24
CA VAL A 313 -14.20 -15.01 -10.62
C VAL A 313 -14.82 -15.91 -11.69
N GLY A 314 -15.64 -15.37 -12.59
CA GLY A 314 -16.23 -16.12 -13.71
C GLY A 314 -15.17 -16.79 -14.60
N ASP A 315 -14.16 -16.03 -15.03
CA ASP A 315 -13.04 -16.56 -15.82
C ASP A 315 -12.30 -17.69 -15.10
N LEU A 316 -12.02 -17.53 -13.80
CA LEU A 316 -11.28 -18.50 -13.01
C LEU A 316 -12.10 -19.77 -12.73
N VAL A 317 -13.41 -19.64 -12.49
CA VAL A 317 -14.32 -20.78 -12.34
C VAL A 317 -14.37 -21.58 -13.64
N GLN A 318 -14.54 -20.90 -14.77
CA GLN A 318 -14.55 -21.56 -16.07
C GLN A 318 -13.23 -22.28 -16.36
N LEU A 319 -12.10 -21.65 -16.05
CA LEU A 319 -10.77 -22.22 -16.28
C LEU A 319 -10.46 -23.39 -15.32
N ALA A 320 -10.95 -23.36 -14.09
CA ALA A 320 -10.78 -24.44 -13.11
C ALA A 320 -11.59 -25.70 -13.49
N GLY A 321 -12.76 -25.53 -14.10
CA GLY A 321 -13.64 -26.62 -14.53
C GLY A 321 -14.40 -27.30 -13.39
N ASP A 322 -15.33 -28.19 -13.77
CA ASP A 322 -16.35 -28.75 -12.86
C ASP A 322 -15.79 -29.70 -11.78
N ALA A 323 -14.55 -30.19 -11.96
CA ALA A 323 -13.90 -31.08 -11.00
C ALA A 323 -13.30 -30.34 -9.79
N VAL A 324 -13.25 -29.01 -9.81
CA VAL A 324 -12.62 -28.18 -8.79
C VAL A 324 -13.68 -27.60 -7.86
N THR A 325 -13.44 -27.71 -6.55
CA THR A 325 -14.23 -26.93 -5.57
C THR A 325 -13.72 -25.50 -5.52
N VAL A 326 -14.58 -24.55 -5.93
CA VAL A 326 -14.26 -23.12 -5.86
C VAL A 326 -14.85 -22.51 -4.60
N ILE A 327 -14.03 -21.76 -3.86
CA ILE A 327 -14.45 -21.01 -2.68
C ILE A 327 -14.17 -19.53 -2.94
N VAL A 328 -15.23 -18.72 -2.92
CA VAL A 328 -15.15 -17.25 -2.95
C VAL A 328 -15.40 -16.75 -1.54
N LEU A 329 -14.45 -16.00 -0.99
CA LEU A 329 -14.53 -15.46 0.36
C LEU A 329 -13.92 -14.07 0.44
N SER A 330 -14.28 -13.36 1.50
CA SER A 330 -13.70 -12.07 1.86
C SER A 330 -13.16 -12.15 3.29
N ASP A 331 -12.03 -11.50 3.54
CA ASP A 331 -11.41 -11.44 4.86
C ASP A 331 -12.12 -10.45 5.80
N HIS A 332 -12.75 -9.40 5.25
CA HIS A 332 -13.59 -8.46 6.00
C HIS A 332 -14.57 -7.67 5.11
N GLY A 333 -15.59 -7.07 5.72
CA GLY A 333 -16.48 -6.11 5.05
C GLY A 333 -15.91 -4.68 5.00
N GLY A 334 -16.71 -3.76 4.46
CA GLY A 334 -16.43 -2.31 4.42
C GLY A 334 -17.52 -1.49 5.11
N THR A 335 -17.16 -0.32 5.66
CA THR A 335 -18.07 0.62 6.34
C THR A 335 -17.52 2.05 6.27
N PRO A 336 -18.35 3.11 6.28
CA PRO A 336 -17.84 4.48 6.27
C PRO A 336 -17.03 4.81 7.54
N VAL A 337 -16.00 5.64 7.37
CA VAL A 337 -15.22 6.21 8.48
C VAL A 337 -15.59 7.68 8.64
N ASN A 338 -16.60 7.94 9.47
CA ASN A 338 -17.14 9.30 9.66
C ASN A 338 -16.31 10.18 10.60
N ARG A 339 -15.46 9.60 11.45
CA ARG A 339 -14.71 10.33 12.50
C ARG A 339 -13.35 9.70 12.77
N TRP A 340 -12.37 10.54 13.09
CA TRP A 340 -11.06 10.15 13.60
C TRP A 340 -10.85 10.70 15.01
N PHE A 341 -10.40 9.85 15.93
CA PHE A 341 -10.04 10.27 17.27
C PHE A 341 -8.54 10.15 17.51
N TYR A 342 -7.86 11.29 17.63
CA TYR A 342 -6.42 11.36 17.87
C TYR A 342 -6.12 11.14 19.36
N LEU A 343 -6.24 9.90 19.81
CA LEU A 343 -6.10 9.50 21.22
C LEU A 343 -4.83 10.07 21.88
N ASN A 344 -3.69 10.05 21.20
CA ASN A 344 -2.43 10.55 21.79
C ASN A 344 -2.47 12.06 22.04
N SER A 345 -3.05 12.83 21.11
CA SER A 345 -3.22 14.27 21.28
C SER A 345 -4.13 14.55 22.46
N TRP A 346 -5.28 13.86 22.51
CA TRP A 346 -6.25 13.99 23.60
C TRP A 346 -5.64 13.63 24.96
N LEU A 347 -4.95 12.49 25.06
CA LEU A 347 -4.29 12.07 26.31
C LEU A 347 -3.22 13.07 26.77
N ARG A 348 -2.49 13.68 25.83
CA ARG A 348 -1.47 14.68 26.16
C ARG A 348 -2.09 15.98 26.64
N GLU A 349 -3.14 16.45 25.95
CA GLU A 349 -3.90 17.66 26.32
C GLU A 349 -4.55 17.53 27.70
N HIS A 350 -4.96 16.32 28.09
CA HIS A 350 -5.57 16.05 29.39
C HIS A 350 -4.57 15.57 30.46
N GLY A 351 -3.26 15.64 30.18
CA GLY A 351 -2.20 15.32 31.15
C GLY A 351 -2.01 13.82 31.47
N TYR A 352 -2.65 12.91 30.72
CA TYR A 352 -2.49 11.45 30.86
C TYR A 352 -1.28 10.89 30.11
N LEU A 353 -0.81 11.60 29.08
CA LEU A 353 0.37 11.25 28.30
C LEU A 353 1.39 12.39 28.37
N TYR A 354 2.61 12.09 28.81
CA TYR A 354 3.69 13.07 28.91
C TYR A 354 5.00 12.51 28.38
N GLU A 355 5.85 13.40 27.91
CA GLU A 355 7.22 13.07 27.52
C GLU A 355 8.05 12.77 28.76
N HIS A 356 8.57 11.56 28.83
CA HIS A 356 9.57 11.21 29.82
C HIS A 356 10.89 11.84 29.37
N LYS A 357 11.37 12.85 30.11
CA LYS A 357 12.74 13.34 30.00
C LYS A 357 13.68 12.21 30.48
N GLY A 358 14.11 11.34 29.57
CA GLY A 358 15.16 10.37 29.87
C GLY A 358 16.43 11.10 30.28
N ARG A 359 17.15 10.62 31.31
CA ARG A 359 18.54 11.00 31.57
C ARG A 359 19.33 10.76 30.28
N ALA A 360 19.95 11.80 29.73
CA ALA A 360 20.86 11.66 28.61
C ALA A 360 21.94 10.64 28.98
N ARG A 361 21.93 9.46 28.36
CA ARG A 361 23.06 8.53 28.42
C ARG A 361 24.21 9.20 27.67
N ARG A 362 25.26 9.60 28.41
CA ARG A 362 26.55 9.97 27.84
C ARG A 362 27.12 8.74 27.12
N GLY A 363 27.24 8.82 25.79
CA GLY A 363 28.17 8.05 24.97
C GLY A 363 27.81 6.60 24.63
N SER A 364 27.46 6.35 23.36
CA SER A 364 28.35 5.65 22.40
C SER A 364 27.84 5.94 20.98
N ARG A 365 28.72 6.38 20.08
CA ARG A 365 28.41 6.51 18.65
C ARG A 365 28.34 5.09 18.08
N SER A 366 27.16 4.48 18.04
CA SER A 366 26.90 3.35 17.15
C SER A 366 26.26 3.90 15.86
N ALA A 367 26.87 3.54 14.74
CA ALA A 367 26.40 3.86 13.41
C ALA A 367 25.09 3.10 13.14
N THR A 368 23.96 3.74 13.40
CA THR A 368 22.66 3.29 12.91
C THR A 368 22.23 4.28 11.84
N GLY A 369 22.11 3.78 10.60
CA GLY A 369 21.61 4.52 9.45
C GLY A 369 20.21 5.09 9.70
N PRO A 370 19.74 6.03 8.87
CA PRO A 370 18.45 6.68 9.07
C PRO A 370 17.34 5.62 9.02
N ALA A 371 16.51 5.59 10.07
CA ALA A 371 15.32 4.76 10.09
C ALA A 371 14.39 5.14 8.91
N PRO A 372 13.73 4.16 8.27
CA PRO A 372 12.76 4.46 7.23
C PRO A 372 11.70 5.42 7.76
N ARG A 373 11.48 6.50 7.02
CA ARG A 373 10.48 7.52 7.36
C ARG A 373 9.09 6.97 7.10
N LEU A 374 8.49 6.29 8.08
CA LEU A 374 7.05 6.09 8.11
C LEU A 374 6.41 7.46 8.40
N ARG A 375 5.91 8.13 7.36
CA ARG A 375 5.06 9.31 7.52
C ARG A 375 3.67 8.82 7.96
N PRO A 376 3.12 9.31 9.08
CA PRO A 376 1.70 9.15 9.34
C PRO A 376 0.91 9.89 8.25
N GLY A 377 -0.21 9.31 7.80
CA GLY A 377 -1.08 9.90 6.78
C GLY A 377 -1.57 11.31 7.16
N PRO A 378 -1.96 12.13 6.17
CA PRO A 378 -2.22 13.54 6.39
C PRO A 378 -3.65 13.73 6.88
N GLY A 379 -3.81 14.08 8.15
CA GLY A 379 -4.96 14.86 8.58
C GLY A 379 -4.75 16.31 8.15
N ARG A 380 -5.53 16.80 7.18
CA ARG A 380 -5.69 18.25 7.03
C ARG A 380 -6.67 18.73 8.08
N GLY A 381 -6.19 19.58 8.98
CA GLY A 381 -6.98 20.47 9.82
C GLY A 381 -6.30 21.83 9.84
N LEU A 382 -6.87 22.80 9.13
CA LEU A 382 -6.52 24.21 9.25
C LEU A 382 -6.84 24.65 10.70
N GLY A 383 -5.82 25.12 11.42
CA GLY A 383 -5.89 25.67 12.78
C GLY A 383 -4.54 26.33 13.14
N PRO A 384 -4.51 27.37 14.01
CA PRO A 384 -3.50 28.42 13.96
C PRO A 384 -2.09 27.95 14.35
N ARG A 385 -1.10 28.58 13.70
CA ARG A 385 0.34 28.32 13.78
C ARG A 385 0.84 28.10 15.22
N ALA A 386 1.16 26.86 15.58
CA ALA A 386 2.07 26.56 16.69
C ALA A 386 3.49 26.36 16.15
N ARG A 387 4.41 27.23 16.55
CA ARG A 387 5.84 27.22 16.22
C ARG A 387 6.46 25.89 16.72
N GLN A 388 6.76 24.95 15.82
CA GLN A 388 7.61 23.81 16.16
C GLN A 388 9.08 24.25 16.17
N THR A 389 9.62 24.46 17.37
CA THR A 389 11.06 24.56 17.59
C THR A 389 11.71 23.20 17.34
N ARG A 390 12.66 23.15 16.40
CA ARG A 390 13.48 21.97 16.10
C ARG A 390 14.43 21.70 17.26
N GLY A 391 14.27 20.53 17.90
CA GLY A 391 15.26 19.94 18.80
C GLY A 391 15.24 18.42 18.67
N ARG A 392 16.38 17.80 18.34
CA ARG A 392 16.55 16.34 18.41
C ARG A 392 16.54 15.94 19.88
N MET A 393 15.45 15.33 20.36
CA MET A 393 15.46 14.52 21.58
C MET A 393 14.72 13.21 21.32
N GLN A 394 15.38 12.09 21.64
CA GLN A 394 14.70 10.79 21.77
C GLN A 394 13.97 10.79 23.12
N SER A 395 12.73 11.28 23.16
CA SER A 395 11.87 11.15 24.35
C SER A 395 11.08 9.84 24.29
N GLN A 396 11.07 9.11 25.40
CA GLN A 396 10.17 7.98 25.62
C GLN A 396 8.86 8.53 26.19
N LEU A 397 7.70 8.03 25.75
CA LEU A 397 6.41 8.42 26.34
C LEU A 397 6.04 7.40 27.42
N VAL A 398 5.61 7.86 28.59
CA VAL A 398 5.22 7.01 29.72
C VAL A 398 3.77 7.31 30.10
N VAL A 399 2.97 6.27 30.32
CA VAL A 399 1.58 6.37 30.78
C VAL A 399 1.56 6.08 32.28
N ARG A 400 1.01 7.00 33.10
CA ARG A 400 0.78 6.75 34.52
C ARG A 400 -0.65 6.28 34.75
N ARG A 401 -0.85 5.31 35.66
CA ARG A 401 -2.18 5.00 36.20
C ARG A 401 -2.68 6.20 37.05
N PRO A 402 -3.93 6.64 36.89
CA PRO A 402 -4.47 7.75 37.69
C PRO A 402 -4.53 7.36 39.17
N ARG A 403 -4.16 8.30 40.06
CA ARG A 403 -4.16 8.10 41.52
C ARG A 403 -5.57 8.13 42.15
N ARG A 404 -6.62 8.43 41.38
CA ARG A 404 -8.03 8.36 41.79
C ARG A 404 -8.89 7.88 40.63
N ALA A 405 -9.88 7.04 40.94
CA ALA A 405 -10.86 6.56 39.98
C ALA A 405 -11.63 7.74 39.35
N ILE A 406 -11.80 7.69 38.03
CA ILE A 406 -12.65 8.64 37.30
C ILE A 406 -14.10 8.20 37.57
N PRO A 407 -14.98 9.05 38.13
CA PRO A 407 -16.39 8.72 38.25
C PRO A 407 -16.99 8.60 36.84
N PRO A 408 -17.91 7.65 36.61
CA PRO A 408 -18.48 7.43 35.28
C PRO A 408 -19.14 8.71 34.74
N PRO A 409 -19.12 8.92 33.41
CA PRO A 409 -19.75 10.08 32.82
C PRO A 409 -21.25 10.09 33.16
N ARG A 410 -21.77 11.25 33.58
CA ARG A 410 -23.20 11.43 33.78
C ARG A 410 -23.87 11.32 32.41
N HIS A 411 -24.68 10.29 32.23
CA HIS A 411 -25.54 10.17 31.06
C HIS A 411 -26.49 11.39 30.98
N PRO A 412 -26.62 12.06 29.83
CA PRO A 412 -27.73 12.98 29.62
C PRO A 412 -29.03 12.17 29.68
N ARG A 413 -30.01 12.64 30.45
CA ARG A 413 -31.34 12.02 30.52
C ARG A 413 -31.97 12.06 29.14
N HIS A 414 -32.25 10.90 28.55
CA HIS A 414 -33.13 10.79 27.39
C HIS A 414 -34.54 11.26 27.77
N PRO A 415 -35.25 12.01 26.91
CA PRO A 415 -36.66 12.26 27.09
C PRO A 415 -37.42 10.93 26.99
N ALA A 416 -38.39 10.74 27.89
CA ALA A 416 -39.18 9.52 27.99
C ALA A 416 -39.93 9.25 26.68
N HIS A 417 -39.65 8.11 26.05
CA HIS A 417 -40.52 7.57 25.00
C HIS A 417 -41.84 7.13 25.64
N GLY A 418 -42.94 7.71 25.17
CA GLY A 418 -44.30 7.32 25.53
C GLY A 418 -44.53 5.83 25.22
N ARG A 419 -45.23 5.17 26.14
CA ARG A 419 -45.64 3.76 26.00
C ARG A 419 -46.52 3.60 24.76
N ALA A 420 -46.04 2.82 23.78
CA ALA A 420 -46.90 2.26 22.75
C ALA A 420 -47.79 1.17 23.39
N GLY A 421 -49.10 1.29 23.22
CA GLY A 421 -50.08 0.29 23.66
C GLY A 421 -49.97 -1.01 22.86
N PRO A 422 -50.56 -2.12 23.35
CA PRO A 422 -50.46 -3.42 22.70
C PRO A 422 -51.26 -3.44 21.38
N PRO A 423 -50.85 -4.24 20.38
CA PRO A 423 -51.55 -4.33 19.10
C PRO A 423 -52.89 -5.08 19.25
N PRO A 424 -53.90 -4.79 18.41
CA PRO A 424 -55.17 -5.48 18.44
C PRO A 424 -55.03 -6.91 17.90
N ARG A 425 -55.70 -7.86 18.56
CA ARG A 425 -55.84 -9.25 18.13
C ARG A 425 -56.65 -9.29 16.83
N GLN A 426 -56.08 -9.82 15.75
CA GLN A 426 -56.86 -10.28 14.60
C GLN A 426 -57.45 -11.66 14.92
N SER A 427 -58.77 -11.74 14.85
CA SER A 427 -59.56 -12.96 14.92
C SER A 427 -59.42 -13.75 13.62
N VAL A 428 -59.10 -15.04 13.75
CA VAL A 428 -59.26 -16.04 12.70
C VAL A 428 -60.75 -16.30 12.51
N ARG A 429 -61.25 -16.04 11.30
CA ARG A 429 -62.33 -16.79 10.63
C ARG A 429 -62.10 -16.76 9.13
#